data_AF-A0A7T5BGM4-F1
#
_entry.id   AF-A0A7T5BGM4-F1
#
_cell.length_a   1.000
_cell.length_b   1.000
_cell.length_c   1.000
_cell.angle_alpha   90.00
_cell.angle_beta   90.00
_cell.angle_gamma   90.00
#
_symmetry.space_group_name_H-M   'P 1'
#
loop_
_entity.id
_entity.type
_entity.pdbx_description
1 polymer ?
#
loop_
_entity_poly.entity_id
_entity_poly.type
_entity_poly.pdbx_seq_one_letter_code
_entity_poly.pdbx_strand_id
1 'polypeptide(L)' 'MDAATIIRDFTAKGVQLAPADHSTISITPRSRLTDADRDLLRKHKADVLAELHNMNMMNIDSGHLPPARIVRKPRSCS' A
#
# COMPACT_ATOMS: atom_id res chain seq x y z
N MET A 1 10.56 10.65 14.58
CA MET A 1 10.06 9.27 14.44
C MET A 1 9.55 9.14 13.03
N ASP A 2 10.05 8.17 12.28
CA ASP A 2 9.79 8.03 10.85
C ASP A 2 8.44 7.32 10.57
N ALA A 3 7.82 7.69 9.45
CA ALA A 3 6.55 7.11 9.00
C ALA A 3 6.61 5.58 8.86
N ALA A 4 7.71 5.04 8.32
CA ALA A 4 7.92 3.60 8.18
C ALA A 4 7.94 2.89 9.54
N THR A 5 8.53 3.51 10.57
CA THR A 5 8.55 2.97 11.94
C THR A 5 7.15 2.95 12.53
N ILE A 6 6.37 4.03 12.35
CA ILE A 6 4.97 4.09 12.76
C ILE A 6 4.19 2.92 12.12
N ILE A 7 4.26 2.75 10.80
CA ILE A 7 3.55 1.67 10.09
C ILE A 7 3.93 0.28 10.63
N ARG A 8 5.22 0.05 10.88
CA ARG A 8 5.71 -1.22 11.46
C ARG A 8 5.18 -1.45 12.88
N ASP A 9 5.16 -0.44 13.73
CA ASP A 9 4.65 -0.53 15.10
C ASP A 9 3.15 -0.87 15.11
N PHE A 10 2.36 -0.23 14.26
CA PHE A 10 0.94 -0.57 14.10
C PHE A 10 0.76 -2.00 13.59
N THR A 11 1.55 -2.42 12.61
CA THR A 11 1.50 -3.78 12.06
C THR A 11 1.86 -4.82 13.13
N ALA A 12 2.87 -4.55 13.96
CA ALA A 12 3.26 -5.42 15.07
C ALA A 12 2.16 -5.56 16.14
N LYS A 13 1.35 -4.50 16.35
CA LYS A 13 0.13 -4.55 17.19
C LYS A 13 -1.04 -5.29 16.52
N GLY A 14 -0.87 -5.78 15.30
CA GLY A 14 -1.92 -6.40 14.49
C GLY A 14 -2.92 -5.38 13.94
N VAL A 15 -2.48 -4.14 13.72
CA VAL A 15 -3.25 -3.08 13.06
C VAL A 15 -2.66 -2.81 11.70
N GLN A 16 -3.47 -2.96 10.66
CA GLN A 16 -3.11 -2.66 9.29
C GLN A 16 -3.49 -1.22 8.97
N LEU A 17 -2.51 -0.46 8.45
CA LEU A 17 -2.71 0.86 7.87
C LEU A 17 -2.66 0.73 6.36
N ALA A 18 -3.65 1.28 5.67
CA ALA A 18 -3.69 1.32 4.21
C ALA A 18 -4.15 2.70 3.74
N PRO A 19 -3.67 3.21 2.60
CA PRO A 19 -4.23 4.43 2.01
C PRO A 19 -5.66 4.10 1.55
N ALA A 20 -6.65 4.83 2.06
CA ALA A 20 -8.04 4.68 1.62
C ALA A 20 -8.27 5.50 0.35
N ASP A 21 -7.81 6.75 0.37
CA ASP A 21 -7.78 7.71 -0.72
C ASP A 21 -6.52 8.58 -0.60
N HIS A 22 -6.37 9.56 -1.50
CA HIS A 22 -5.24 10.51 -1.53
C HIS A 22 -5.06 11.37 -0.27
N SER A 23 -5.98 11.31 0.70
CA SER A 23 -5.91 12.12 1.93
C SER A 23 -6.32 11.37 3.19
N THR A 24 -6.59 10.07 3.10
CA THR A 24 -7.26 9.29 4.16
C THR A 24 -6.54 7.97 4.37
N ILE A 25 -6.40 7.58 5.64
CA ILE A 25 -5.77 6.32 6.04
C ILE A 25 -6.89 5.41 6.55
N SER A 26 -7.07 4.27 5.88
CA SER A 26 -7.89 3.15 6.35
C SER A 26 -7.13 2.39 7.42
N ILE A 27 -7.83 2.02 8.50
CA ILE A 27 -7.23 1.37 9.65
C ILE A 27 -8.06 0.16 10.05
N THR A 28 -7.43 -1.02 10.11
CA THR A 28 -8.14 -2.28 10.37
C THR A 28 -7.31 -3.19 11.29
N PRO A 29 -7.87 -3.68 12.43
CA PRO A 29 -9.14 -3.32 13.04
C PRO A 29 -9.04 -2.02 13.86
N ARG A 30 -10.04 -1.13 13.72
CA ARG A 30 -10.14 0.12 14.50
C ARG A 30 -10.23 -0.07 16.02
N SER A 31 -10.75 -1.21 16.48
CA SER A 31 -10.93 -1.51 17.90
C SER A 31 -9.63 -1.60 18.69
N ARG A 32 -8.49 -1.79 18.00
CA ARG A 32 -7.17 -1.87 18.63
C ARG A 32 -6.46 -0.52 18.75
N LEU A 33 -7.04 0.59 18.26
CA LEU A 33 -6.44 1.91 18.42
C LEU A 33 -6.77 2.50 19.78
N THR A 34 -5.71 2.89 20.50
CA THR A 34 -5.82 3.78 21.64
C THR A 34 -5.99 5.23 21.18
N ASP A 35 -6.34 6.12 22.11
CA ASP A 35 -6.42 7.56 21.82
C ASP A 35 -5.06 8.15 21.42
N ALA A 36 -3.99 7.73 22.11
CA ALA A 36 -2.62 8.12 21.79
C ALA A 36 -2.20 7.69 20.38
N ASP A 37 -2.59 6.49 19.94
CA ASP A 37 -2.34 6.00 18.59
C ASP A 37 -3.05 6.88 17.53
N ARG A 38 -4.29 7.30 17.80
CA ARG A 38 -5.03 8.20 16.90
C ARG A 38 -4.37 9.56 16.78
N ASP A 39 -3.91 10.11 17.90
CA ASP A 39 -3.23 11.40 17.91
C ASP A 39 -1.85 11.34 17.24
N LEU A 40 -1.12 10.23 17.38
CA LEU A 40 0.12 10.00 16.65
C LEU A 40 -0.12 9.97 15.13
N LEU A 41 -1.14 9.23 14.68
CA LEU A 41 -1.52 9.19 13.26
C LEU A 41 -1.99 10.54 12.73
N ARG A 42 -2.66 11.36 13.54
CA ARG A 42 -3.06 12.73 13.16
C ARG A 42 -1.84 13.64 12.99
N LYS A 43 -0.87 13.57 13.90
CA LYS A 43 0.36 14.37 13.84
C LYS A 43 1.24 14.01 12.63
N HIS A 44 1.32 12.72 12.30
CA HIS A 44 2.16 12.20 11.21
C HIS A 44 1.37 11.80 9.97
N LYS A 45 0.15 12.31 9.80
CA LYS A 45 -0.78 11.87 8.75
C LYS A 45 -0.17 11.98 7.35
N ALA A 46 0.43 13.12 7.02
CA ALA A 46 0.99 13.38 5.71
C ALA A 46 2.16 12.45 5.40
N ASP A 47 3.06 12.27 6.37
CA ASP A 47 4.24 11.42 6.22
C ASP A 47 3.86 9.93 6.09
N VAL A 48 2.93 9.46 6.94
CA VAL A 48 2.42 8.08 6.89
C VAL A 48 1.70 7.82 5.57
N LEU A 49 0.92 8.77 5.07
CA LEU A 49 0.22 8.60 3.81
C LEU A 49 1.18 8.58 2.61
N ALA A 50 2.19 9.45 2.59
CA ALA A 50 3.23 9.44 1.56
C ALA A 50 4.00 8.11 1.55
N GLU A 51 4.38 7.61 2.72
CA GLU A 51 5.06 6.33 2.86
C GLU A 51 4.18 5.16 2.39
N LEU A 52 2.90 5.14 2.78
CA LEU A 52 1.94 4.13 2.33
C LEU A 52 1.75 4.14 0.80
N HIS A 53 1.72 5.31 0.18
CA HIS A 53 1.67 5.41 -1.29
C HIS A 53 2.97 4.92 -1.94
N ASN A 54 4.13 5.27 -1.39
CA ASN A 54 5.42 4.81 -1.89
C ASN A 54 5.55 3.28 -1.83
N MET A 55 5.16 2.67 -0.70
CA MET A 55 5.13 1.23 -0.53
C MET A 55 4.16 0.54 -1.52
N ASN A 56 3.00 1.14 -1.78
CA ASN A 56 2.04 0.60 -2.75
C ASN A 56 2.56 0.69 -4.20
N MET A 57 3.27 1.75 -4.56
CA MET A 57 3.86 1.90 -5.90
C MET A 57 5.01 0.92 -6.14
N MET A 58 5.85 0.65 -5.14
CA MET A 58 6.91 -0.37 -5.24
C MET A 58 6.36 -1.79 -5.48
N ASN A 59 5.11 -2.06 -5.11
CA ASN A 59 4.47 -3.36 -5.36
C ASN A 59 3.90 -3.50 -6.78
N ILE A 60 3.71 -2.41 -7.52
CA ILE A 60 3.12 -2.41 -8.89
C ILE A 60 4.18 -2.57 -9.98
N ASP A 61 5.43 -2.17 -9.72
CA ASP A 61 6.50 -2.20 -10.72
C ASP A 61 6.98 -3.62 -11.10
N SER A 62 6.61 -4.65 -10.33
CA SER A 62 6.93 -6.06 -10.65
C SER A 62 5.90 -6.75 -11.57
N GLY A 63 4.84 -6.03 -12.00
CA GLY A 63 3.73 -6.61 -12.75
C GLY A 63 3.68 -6.30 -14.25
N HIS A 64 4.61 -5.51 -14.79
CA HIS A 64 4.57 -5.16 -16.22
C HIS A 64 5.21 -6.25 -17.09
N LEU A 65 4.57 -7.42 -17.16
CA LEU A 65 4.73 -8.30 -18.31
C LEU A 65 4.03 -7.61 -19.50
N PRO A 66 4.74 -7.30 -20.60
CA PRO A 66 4.07 -6.83 -21.81
C PRO A 66 3.11 -7.94 -22.27
N PRO A 67 1.91 -7.60 -22.79
CA PRO A 67 1.00 -8.62 -23.30
C PRO A 67 1.74 -9.38 -24.40
N ALA A 68 1.96 -10.68 -24.18
CA ALA A 68 2.48 -11.60 -25.18
C ALA A 68 1.52 -11.57 -26.36
N ARG A 69 1.86 -10.80 -27.39
CA ARG A 69 1.12 -10.73 -28.64
C ARG A 69 1.39 -12.03 -29.39
N ILE A 70 0.66 -13.09 -29.02
CA ILE A 70 0.66 -14.36 -29.74
C ILE A 70 0.02 -14.11 -31.11
N VAL A 71 0.83 -13.75 -32.09
CA VAL A 71 0.45 -13.85 -33.50
C VAL A 71 0.43 -15.34 -33.85
N ARG A 72 -0.74 -15.97 -33.71
CA ARG A 72 -1.01 -17.25 -34.35
C ARG A 72 -0.95 -17.02 -35.87
N LYS A 73 0.14 -17.45 -36.53
CA LYS A 73 0.13 -17.59 -37.99
C LYS A 73 -0.37 -19.00 -38.32
N PRO A 74 -1.47 -19.16 -39.07
CA PRO A 74 -1.95 -20.47 -39.48
C PRO A 74 -0.98 -21.12 -40.46
N ARG A 75 -0.86 -22.45 -40.37
CA ARG A 75 -0.21 -23.30 -41.36
C ARG A 75 -0.78 -22.98 -42.75
N SER A 76 0.09 -22.84 -43.74
CA SER A 76 -0.26 -23.08 -45.13
C SER A 76 0.77 -24.02 -45.71
N CYS A 77 0.31 -25.24 -46.00
CA CYS A 77 0.97 -26.17 -46.89
C CYS A 77 0.84 -25.64 -48.32
N SER A 78 1.93 -25.67 -49.07
CA SER A 78 1.96 -25.79 -50.53
C SER A 78 3.27 -26.46 -50.90
#